data_AF-A0A844MFK0-F1
#
_entry.id   AF-A0A844MFK0-F1
#
_cell.length_a   1.000
_cell.length_b   1.000
_cell.length_c   1.000
_cell.angle_alpha   90.00
_cell.angle_beta   90.00
_cell.angle_gamma   90.00
#
_symmetry.space_group_name_H-M   'P 1'
#
loop_
_entity.id
_entity.type
_entity.pdbx_description
1 polymer ?
#
loop_
_entity_poly.entity_id
_entity_poly.type
_entity_poly.pdbx_seq_one_letter_code
_entity_poly.pdbx_strand_id
1 'polypeptide(L)'
;MSVPIGLQYGKNPESILNQSQAKNSSGEIVGLQVQPGNTLALVGGDVRLDGARLRAAGGRVELGGLAELGIVGLFVDGNNLSLSYPASVHRADVLLSNGAQVDVSASGGGSIAVNSRKIDIVGGSGLLAGVREDRGAVDNTAGDVTLNATDAIALKLSSAIQNLVNNNTKGNSGNIKIAAQSLDISDRST
;
A
#
# COMPACT_ATOMS: atom_id res chain seq x y z
N MET A 1 -15.15 -23.66 -19.01
CA MET A 1 -14.01 -23.26 -18.16
C MET A 1 -13.87 -21.76 -18.28
N SER A 2 -14.10 -20.99 -17.23
CA SER A 2 -13.86 -19.54 -17.25
C SER A 2 -12.38 -19.27 -17.04
N VAL A 3 -11.82 -18.39 -17.88
CA VAL A 3 -10.48 -17.85 -17.66
C VAL A 3 -10.51 -17.04 -16.36
N PRO A 4 -9.47 -17.08 -15.50
CA PRO A 4 -9.38 -16.18 -14.37
C PRO A 4 -9.55 -14.72 -14.82
N ILE A 5 -10.35 -13.94 -14.12
CA ILE A 5 -10.31 -12.48 -14.26
C ILE A 5 -9.01 -12.03 -13.60
N GLY A 6 -8.19 -11.30 -14.36
CA GLY A 6 -6.89 -10.89 -13.91
C GLY A 6 -6.28 -9.84 -14.83
N LEU A 7 -5.28 -9.13 -14.32
CA LEU A 7 -4.49 -8.19 -15.08
C LEU A 7 -3.41 -8.97 -15.82
N GLN A 8 -3.46 -8.92 -17.15
CA GLN A 8 -2.51 -9.62 -18.01
C GLN A 8 -1.30 -8.73 -18.29
N TYR A 9 -0.11 -9.22 -17.95
CA TYR A 9 1.15 -8.54 -18.19
C TYR A 9 1.93 -9.26 -19.29
N GLY A 10 2.45 -8.46 -20.23
CA GLY A 10 3.33 -8.95 -21.29
C GLY A 10 4.72 -9.31 -20.79
N LYS A 11 5.62 -9.66 -21.72
CA LYS A 11 6.97 -10.11 -21.41
C LYS A 11 7.83 -9.08 -20.66
N ASN A 12 7.60 -7.78 -20.91
CA ASN A 12 8.38 -6.68 -20.34
C ASN A 12 7.44 -5.65 -19.70
N PRO A 13 6.89 -5.90 -18.50
CA PRO A 13 6.09 -4.92 -17.79
C PRO A 13 6.94 -3.70 -17.43
N GLU A 14 6.49 -2.50 -17.82
CA GLU A 14 7.22 -1.28 -17.52
C GLU A 14 6.92 -0.74 -16.13
N SER A 15 7.86 0.04 -15.61
CA SER A 15 7.74 0.62 -14.27
C SER A 15 6.64 1.69 -14.20
N ILE A 16 5.93 1.73 -13.08
CA ILE A 16 5.09 2.86 -12.69
C ILE A 16 5.92 3.78 -11.80
N LEU A 17 6.14 5.02 -12.24
CA LEU A 17 6.68 6.09 -11.40
C LEU A 17 5.56 7.06 -11.04
N ASN A 18 5.27 7.20 -9.75
CA ASN A 18 4.38 8.23 -9.24
C ASN A 18 5.18 9.24 -8.41
N GLN A 19 4.95 10.52 -8.70
CA GLN A 19 5.53 11.68 -8.02
C GLN A 19 4.44 12.70 -7.63
N SER A 20 3.17 12.29 -7.64
CA SER A 20 2.05 13.21 -7.43
C SER A 20 2.05 13.79 -6.02
N GLN A 21 2.03 15.12 -5.96
CA GLN A 21 1.82 15.94 -4.77
C GLN A 21 0.66 16.94 -5.00
N ALA A 22 -0.35 16.52 -5.78
CA ALA A 22 -1.52 17.35 -6.06
C ALA A 22 -2.22 17.78 -4.77
N LYS A 23 -2.77 19.00 -4.78
CA LYS A 23 -3.58 19.52 -3.68
C LYS A 23 -5.07 19.28 -3.95
N ASN A 24 -5.82 18.96 -2.90
CA ASN A 24 -7.28 18.95 -2.98
C ASN A 24 -7.85 20.38 -2.86
N SER A 25 -9.19 20.50 -2.85
CA SER A 25 -9.88 21.80 -2.75
C SER A 25 -9.66 22.54 -1.43
N SER A 26 -9.24 21.86 -0.36
CA SER A 26 -8.84 22.50 0.91
C SER A 26 -7.37 22.91 0.95
N GLY A 27 -6.61 22.70 -0.14
CA GLY A 27 -5.20 23.06 -0.24
C GLY A 27 -4.24 22.04 0.39
N GLU A 28 -4.76 20.92 0.87
CA GLU A 28 -3.99 19.82 1.44
C GLU A 28 -3.34 18.99 0.33
N ILE A 29 -2.06 18.68 0.46
CA ILE A 29 -1.34 17.82 -0.51
C ILE A 29 -1.82 16.38 -0.29
N VAL A 30 -2.53 15.82 -1.28
CA VAL A 30 -3.12 14.47 -1.27
C VAL A 30 -2.53 13.55 -2.32
N GLY A 31 -1.86 14.10 -3.34
CA GLY A 31 -1.30 13.32 -4.44
C GLY A 31 -2.39 12.62 -5.25
N LEU A 32 -2.26 11.30 -5.45
CA LEU A 32 -3.34 10.51 -6.04
C LEU A 32 -4.34 10.12 -4.95
N GLN A 33 -5.60 10.51 -5.12
CA GLN A 33 -6.67 10.28 -4.16
C GLN A 33 -7.88 9.62 -4.83
N VAL A 34 -8.48 8.66 -4.14
CA VAL A 34 -9.80 8.10 -4.47
C VAL A 34 -10.84 8.53 -3.43
N GLN A 35 -12.12 8.35 -3.77
CA GLN A 35 -13.21 8.56 -2.81
C GLN A 35 -13.06 7.63 -1.59
N PRO A 36 -13.49 8.05 -0.38
CA PRO A 36 -13.40 7.21 0.81
C PRO A 36 -14.05 5.83 0.61
N GLY A 37 -13.44 4.79 1.16
CA GLY A 37 -13.89 3.40 1.05
C GLY A 37 -13.54 2.70 -0.27
N ASN A 38 -12.97 3.40 -1.25
CA ASN A 38 -12.59 2.79 -2.53
C ASN A 38 -11.13 2.33 -2.56
N THR A 39 -10.82 1.47 -3.53
CA THR A 39 -9.46 0.98 -3.76
C THR A 39 -8.66 1.89 -4.69
N LEU A 40 -7.39 2.12 -4.37
CA LEU A 40 -6.37 2.70 -5.24
C LEU A 40 -5.26 1.67 -5.47
N ALA A 41 -5.17 1.14 -6.68
CA ALA A 41 -4.18 0.11 -7.03
C ALA A 41 -3.16 0.64 -8.04
N LEU A 42 -1.87 0.44 -7.77
CA LEU A 42 -0.80 0.63 -8.74
C LEU A 42 -0.15 -0.72 -9.00
N VAL A 43 -0.40 -1.26 -10.20
CA VAL A 43 0.03 -2.61 -10.61
C VAL A 43 0.73 -2.53 -11.96
N GLY A 44 2.01 -2.88 -12.02
CA GLY A 44 2.84 -2.68 -13.21
C GLY A 44 4.00 -3.66 -13.32
N GLY A 45 5.11 -3.21 -13.91
CA GLY A 45 6.45 -3.67 -13.52
C GLY A 45 6.81 -3.12 -12.14
N ASP A 46 8.04 -2.62 -11.97
CA ASP A 46 8.41 -1.98 -10.70
C ASP A 46 7.49 -0.80 -10.37
N VAL A 47 7.10 -0.65 -9.10
CA VAL A 47 6.32 0.50 -8.64
C VAL A 47 7.19 1.39 -7.78
N ARG A 48 7.39 2.64 -8.22
CA ARG A 48 8.22 3.64 -7.54
C ARG A 48 7.37 4.83 -7.12
N LEU A 49 7.33 5.08 -5.82
CA LEU A 49 6.75 6.28 -5.21
C LEU A 49 7.91 7.18 -4.76
N ASP A 50 8.05 8.32 -5.42
CA ASP A 50 9.15 9.27 -5.18
C ASP A 50 8.57 10.61 -4.73
N GLY A 51 8.65 10.89 -3.42
CA GLY A 51 8.02 12.05 -2.79
C GLY A 51 6.49 12.10 -2.96
N ALA A 52 5.88 10.99 -3.38
CA ALA A 52 4.49 10.94 -3.80
C ALA A 52 3.54 10.73 -2.62
N ARG A 53 2.29 11.17 -2.79
CA ARG A 53 1.19 10.81 -1.87
C ARG A 53 0.15 9.95 -2.55
N LEU A 54 -0.28 8.92 -1.84
CA LEU A 54 -1.44 8.09 -2.18
C LEU A 54 -2.44 8.16 -1.02
N ARG A 55 -3.71 8.47 -1.32
CA ARG A 55 -4.77 8.62 -0.31
C ARG A 55 -5.99 7.78 -0.67
N ALA A 56 -6.36 6.85 0.20
CA ALA A 56 -7.58 6.04 0.09
C ALA A 56 -8.25 5.86 1.47
N ALA A 57 -8.83 6.94 1.99
CA ALA A 57 -9.40 7.00 3.34
C ALA A 57 -10.42 5.87 3.61
N GLY A 58 -10.12 4.99 4.57
CA GLY A 58 -10.98 3.86 4.95
C GLY A 58 -11.10 2.78 3.88
N GLY A 59 -10.47 2.99 2.71
CA GLY A 59 -10.50 2.08 1.56
C GLY A 59 -9.31 1.14 1.56
N ARG A 60 -8.74 0.91 0.37
CA ARG A 60 -7.60 0.00 0.20
C ARG A 60 -6.56 0.59 -0.73
N VAL A 61 -5.29 0.36 -0.43
CA VAL A 61 -4.19 0.53 -1.39
C VAL A 61 -3.57 -0.82 -1.72
N GLU A 62 -3.41 -1.10 -3.01
CA GLU A 62 -2.73 -2.29 -3.54
C GLU A 62 -1.51 -1.86 -4.36
N LEU A 63 -0.31 -2.27 -3.95
CA LEU A 63 0.94 -2.01 -4.67
C LEU A 63 1.62 -3.32 -5.06
N GLY A 64 2.06 -3.42 -6.30
CA GLY A 64 2.85 -4.55 -6.76
C GLY A 64 3.00 -4.61 -8.26
N GLY A 65 3.53 -5.72 -8.75
CA GLY A 65 3.78 -5.87 -10.17
C GLY A 65 4.46 -7.18 -10.51
N LEU A 66 4.66 -7.41 -11.80
CA LEU A 66 5.36 -8.57 -12.35
C LEU A 66 6.62 -8.13 -13.08
N ALA A 67 7.71 -8.88 -12.94
CA ALA A 67 8.95 -8.66 -13.67
C ALA A 67 9.00 -9.47 -14.99
N GLU A 68 7.98 -10.27 -15.25
CA GLU A 68 7.86 -11.16 -16.40
C GLU A 68 6.41 -11.33 -16.85
N LEU A 69 6.23 -12.09 -17.94
CA LEU A 69 4.90 -12.49 -18.44
C LEU A 69 4.10 -13.20 -17.34
N GLY A 70 2.88 -12.74 -17.08
CA GLY A 70 2.02 -13.41 -16.12
C GLY A 70 0.67 -12.73 -15.93
N ILE A 71 -0.11 -13.29 -15.01
CA ILE A 71 -1.44 -12.79 -14.66
C ILE A 71 -1.44 -12.49 -13.16
N VAL A 72 -1.78 -11.26 -12.80
CA VAL A 72 -2.14 -10.90 -11.43
C VAL A 72 -3.63 -11.19 -11.27
N GLY A 73 -3.97 -12.06 -10.33
CA GLY A 73 -5.37 -12.38 -10.03
C GLY A 73 -6.09 -11.17 -9.48
N LEU A 74 -7.31 -10.94 -9.94
CA LEU A 74 -8.13 -9.78 -9.58
C LEU A 74 -9.42 -10.24 -8.91
N PHE A 75 -9.60 -9.89 -7.64
CA PHE A 75 -10.84 -10.13 -6.92
C PHE A 75 -11.55 -8.81 -6.66
N VAL A 76 -12.81 -8.73 -7.08
CA VAL A 76 -13.66 -7.56 -6.92
C VAL A 76 -14.83 -7.92 -6.03
N ASP A 77 -14.95 -7.22 -4.91
CA ASP A 77 -16.06 -7.32 -3.97
C ASP A 77 -16.58 -5.90 -3.66
N GLY A 78 -17.64 -5.49 -4.35
CA GLY A 78 -18.14 -4.11 -4.31
C GLY A 78 -17.05 -3.10 -4.72
N ASN A 79 -16.72 -2.17 -3.80
CA ASN A 79 -15.68 -1.15 -4.00
C ASN A 79 -14.27 -1.61 -3.60
N ASN A 80 -14.14 -2.86 -3.14
CA ASN A 80 -12.90 -3.45 -2.68
C ASN A 80 -12.29 -4.30 -3.79
N LEU A 81 -11.06 -3.97 -4.16
CA LEU A 81 -10.29 -4.69 -5.16
C LEU A 81 -9.06 -5.25 -4.47
N SER A 82 -8.89 -6.56 -4.51
CA SER A 82 -7.71 -7.22 -3.95
C SER A 82 -7.01 -8.05 -5.00
N LEU A 83 -5.69 -8.14 -4.87
CA LEU A 83 -4.82 -8.78 -5.84
C LEU A 83 -4.25 -10.07 -5.27
N SER A 84 -4.08 -11.08 -6.13
CA SER A 84 -3.30 -12.27 -5.81
C SER A 84 -2.19 -12.48 -6.83
N TYR A 85 -1.06 -12.94 -6.32
CA TYR A 85 0.14 -13.16 -7.12
C TYR A 85 0.48 -14.65 -7.10
N PRO A 86 0.46 -15.34 -8.25
CA PRO A 86 0.87 -16.74 -8.32
C PRO A 86 2.30 -16.91 -7.79
N ALA A 87 2.55 -17.96 -7.02
CA ALA A 87 3.88 -18.23 -6.45
C ALA A 87 4.95 -18.52 -7.53
N SER A 88 4.53 -18.93 -8.72
CA SER A 88 5.40 -19.29 -9.83
C SER A 88 5.84 -18.11 -10.72
N VAL A 89 5.36 -16.89 -10.45
CA VAL A 89 5.65 -15.72 -11.29
C VAL A 89 6.57 -14.77 -10.54
N HIS A 90 7.63 -14.30 -11.20
CA HIS A 90 8.53 -13.29 -10.67
C HIS A 90 7.82 -11.96 -10.49
N ARG A 91 7.71 -11.53 -9.24
CA ARG A 91 7.15 -10.24 -8.85
C ARG A 91 8.17 -9.13 -9.12
N ALA A 92 7.69 -7.95 -9.48
CA ALA A 92 8.49 -6.74 -9.58
C ALA A 92 8.79 -6.14 -8.19
N ASP A 93 9.65 -5.12 -8.14
CA ASP A 93 10.01 -4.45 -6.90
C ASP A 93 9.08 -3.27 -6.59
N VAL A 94 8.98 -2.92 -5.31
CA VAL A 94 8.26 -1.73 -4.84
C VAL A 94 9.23 -0.85 -4.04
N LEU A 95 9.33 0.43 -4.41
CA LEU A 95 10.17 1.42 -3.73
C LEU A 95 9.33 2.64 -3.32
N LEU A 96 9.41 2.99 -2.04
CA LEU A 96 8.96 4.27 -1.50
C LEU A 96 10.18 5.08 -1.08
N SER A 97 10.31 6.30 -1.58
CA SER A 97 11.49 7.15 -1.36
C SER A 97 11.13 8.63 -1.22
N ASN A 98 12.06 9.41 -0.68
CA ASN A 98 12.00 10.88 -0.63
C ASN A 98 10.73 11.44 0.06
N GLY A 99 10.30 10.81 1.15
CA GLY A 99 9.12 11.23 1.91
C GLY A 99 7.80 10.78 1.31
N ALA A 100 7.79 9.71 0.50
CA ALA A 100 6.57 9.16 -0.05
C ALA A 100 5.65 8.62 1.05
N GLN A 101 4.34 8.88 0.93
CA GLN A 101 3.35 8.44 1.91
C GLN A 101 2.16 7.73 1.24
N VAL A 102 1.80 6.59 1.81
CA VAL A 102 0.58 5.86 1.46
C VAL A 102 -0.34 5.88 2.68
N ASP A 103 -1.47 6.58 2.58
CA ASP A 103 -2.35 6.81 3.72
C ASP A 103 -3.78 6.31 3.45
N VAL A 104 -4.18 5.30 4.23
CA VAL A 104 -5.54 4.75 4.25
C VAL A 104 -6.28 5.03 5.56
N SER A 105 -5.66 5.76 6.49
CA SER A 105 -6.24 6.08 7.79
C SER A 105 -7.55 6.85 7.65
N ALA A 106 -8.50 6.58 8.54
CA ALA A 106 -9.83 7.18 8.55
C ALA A 106 -10.48 7.00 9.93
N SER A 107 -11.80 7.16 10.03
CA SER A 107 -12.53 6.78 11.25
C SER A 107 -12.56 5.27 11.48
N GLY A 108 -12.37 4.44 10.45
CA GLY A 108 -12.33 2.97 10.49
C GLY A 108 -12.00 2.39 9.11
N GLY A 109 -11.77 1.07 9.02
CA GLY A 109 -11.34 0.42 7.77
C GLY A 109 -9.91 0.82 7.38
N GLY A 110 -9.61 0.86 6.08
CA GLY A 110 -8.29 1.25 5.60
C GLY A 110 -7.30 0.08 5.62
N SER A 111 -7.01 -0.52 4.47
CA SER A 111 -6.00 -1.58 4.34
C SER A 111 -4.92 -1.22 3.32
N ILE A 112 -3.69 -1.64 3.57
CA ILE A 112 -2.59 -1.52 2.60
C ILE A 112 -2.07 -2.92 2.32
N ALA A 113 -1.92 -3.28 1.05
CA ALA A 113 -1.27 -4.52 0.63
C ALA A 113 -0.16 -4.21 -0.36
N VAL A 114 1.05 -4.70 -0.07
CA VAL A 114 2.22 -4.59 -0.92
C VAL A 114 2.72 -5.99 -1.24
N ASN A 115 2.67 -6.38 -2.50
CA ASN A 115 3.13 -7.69 -2.98
C ASN A 115 4.21 -7.50 -4.03
N SER A 116 5.43 -7.94 -3.74
CA SER A 116 6.59 -7.67 -4.59
C SER A 116 7.66 -8.75 -4.43
N ARG A 117 8.76 -8.65 -5.19
CA ARG A 117 9.99 -9.38 -4.87
C ARG A 117 10.72 -8.68 -3.74
N LYS A 118 11.03 -7.40 -3.90
CA LYS A 118 11.63 -6.55 -2.87
C LYS A 118 10.76 -5.35 -2.53
N ILE A 119 10.66 -5.02 -1.23
CA ILE A 119 10.03 -3.78 -0.74
C ILE A 119 11.09 -2.92 -0.06
N ASP A 120 11.36 -1.75 -0.62
CA ASP A 120 12.21 -0.74 -0.01
C ASP A 120 11.36 0.47 0.42
N ILE A 121 11.39 0.83 1.70
CA ILE A 121 10.78 2.04 2.24
C ILE A 121 11.89 2.88 2.86
N VAL A 122 12.26 3.97 2.20
CA VAL A 122 13.45 4.75 2.53
C VAL A 122 13.19 6.24 2.51
N GLY A 123 14.10 7.01 3.12
CA GLY A 123 14.15 8.47 3.02
C GLY A 123 12.93 9.15 3.63
N GLY A 124 12.53 8.76 4.84
CA GLY A 124 11.38 9.32 5.55
C GLY A 124 10.02 8.91 4.97
N SER A 125 9.97 7.83 4.20
CA SER A 125 8.73 7.34 3.58
C SER A 125 7.93 6.46 4.53
N GLY A 126 6.64 6.25 4.25
CA GLY A 126 5.86 5.38 5.11
C GLY A 126 4.49 4.94 4.61
N LEU A 127 3.98 3.92 5.30
CA LEU A 127 2.65 3.35 5.13
C LEU A 127 1.84 3.68 6.39
N LEU A 128 0.70 4.32 6.21
CA LEU A 128 -0.12 4.87 7.28
C LEU A 128 -1.54 4.29 7.22
N ALA A 129 -1.88 3.49 8.21
CA ALA A 129 -3.22 3.00 8.48
C ALA A 129 -3.62 3.34 9.93
N GLY A 130 -4.86 3.01 10.29
CA GLY A 130 -5.36 3.21 11.64
C GLY A 130 -6.54 4.17 11.74
N VAL A 131 -6.95 4.42 12.99
CA VAL A 131 -8.11 5.25 13.32
C VAL A 131 -7.63 6.65 13.70
N ARG A 132 -7.93 7.64 12.87
CA ARG A 132 -7.45 9.03 13.03
C ARG A 132 -8.52 10.08 13.23
N GLU A 133 -9.78 9.76 12.93
CA GLU A 133 -10.91 10.68 13.06
C GLU A 133 -11.89 10.20 14.13
N ASP A 134 -12.18 11.04 15.12
CA ASP A 134 -13.20 10.78 16.13
C ASP A 134 -14.59 11.04 15.55
N ARG A 135 -15.39 9.97 15.42
CA ARG A 135 -16.84 10.09 15.16
C ARG A 135 -17.69 9.51 16.29
N GLY A 136 -17.14 9.38 17.50
CA GLY A 136 -17.88 8.90 18.67
C GLY A 136 -18.31 7.43 18.62
N ALA A 137 -17.86 6.65 17.62
CA ALA A 137 -18.18 5.24 17.49
C ALA A 137 -17.09 4.37 18.16
N VAL A 138 -17.49 3.56 19.12
CA VAL A 138 -16.58 2.76 19.98
C VAL A 138 -16.02 1.52 19.24
N ASP A 139 -16.62 1.15 18.10
CA ASP A 139 -16.36 -0.14 17.43
C ASP A 139 -15.60 -0.02 16.10
N ASN A 140 -15.06 1.16 15.78
CA ASN A 140 -14.32 1.32 14.54
C ASN A 140 -12.98 0.58 14.60
N THR A 141 -12.79 -0.36 13.68
CA THR A 141 -11.55 -1.14 13.57
C THR A 141 -10.86 -0.81 12.25
N ALA A 142 -9.57 -0.49 12.32
CA ALA A 142 -8.77 -0.28 11.12
C ALA A 142 -8.51 -1.61 10.39
N GLY A 143 -8.30 -1.55 9.09
CA GLY A 143 -7.82 -2.69 8.32
C GLY A 143 -6.35 -2.97 8.58
N ASP A 144 -5.83 -4.02 7.92
CA ASP A 144 -4.45 -4.45 8.09
C ASP A 144 -3.50 -3.76 7.11
N VAL A 145 -2.23 -3.66 7.50
CA VAL A 145 -1.11 -3.37 6.59
C VAL A 145 -0.36 -4.67 6.34
N THR A 146 -0.29 -5.12 5.09
CA THR A 146 0.33 -6.39 4.70
C THR A 146 1.47 -6.14 3.71
N LEU A 147 2.68 -6.57 4.07
CA LEU A 147 3.84 -6.56 3.21
C LEU A 147 4.26 -8.01 2.93
N ASN A 148 4.25 -8.39 1.66
CA ASN A 148 4.58 -9.73 1.19
C ASN A 148 5.66 -9.64 0.10
N ALA A 149 6.90 -9.77 0.53
CA ALA A 149 8.07 -9.84 -0.34
C ALA A 149 8.51 -11.29 -0.50
N THR A 150 8.84 -11.72 -1.72
CA THR A 150 9.42 -13.05 -1.93
C THR A 150 10.91 -13.11 -1.60
N ASP A 151 11.57 -11.95 -1.48
CA ASP A 151 12.99 -11.81 -1.20
C ASP A 151 13.18 -10.97 0.08
N ALA A 152 13.22 -9.64 -0.01
CA ALA A 152 13.60 -8.78 1.10
C ALA A 152 12.66 -7.60 1.33
N ILE A 153 12.57 -7.19 2.60
CA ILE A 153 11.95 -5.93 3.02
C ILE A 153 13.01 -5.09 3.74
N ALA A 154 13.15 -3.83 3.34
CA ALA A 154 14.05 -2.89 3.99
C ALA A 154 13.32 -1.59 4.37
N LEU A 155 13.42 -1.20 5.64
CA LEU A 155 12.98 0.10 6.16
C LEU A 155 14.22 0.87 6.62
N LYS A 156 14.53 1.96 5.93
CA LYS A 156 15.75 2.75 6.19
C LYS A 156 15.48 4.24 6.22
N LEU A 157 16.45 4.97 6.76
CA LEU A 157 16.50 6.43 6.78
C LEU A 157 15.21 7.05 7.33
N SER A 158 14.87 6.73 8.58
CA SER A 158 13.71 7.27 9.32
C SER A 158 12.35 6.98 8.67
N SER A 159 12.19 5.80 8.08
CA SER A 159 10.93 5.37 7.47
C SER A 159 10.02 4.64 8.46
N ALA A 160 8.71 4.59 8.20
CA ALA A 160 7.79 3.97 9.15
C ALA A 160 6.62 3.20 8.52
N ILE A 161 6.20 2.13 9.18
CA ILE A 161 4.92 1.46 8.93
C ILE A 161 4.06 1.60 10.18
N GLN A 162 2.90 2.23 10.04
CA GLN A 162 2.04 2.57 11.17
C GLN A 162 0.62 2.06 10.94
N ASN A 163 0.07 1.44 11.98
CA ASN A 163 -1.36 1.15 12.11
C ASN A 163 -1.79 1.58 13.50
N LEU A 164 -2.11 2.87 13.65
CA LEU A 164 -2.19 3.52 14.96
C LEU A 164 -3.58 4.12 15.19
N VAL A 165 -4.03 4.08 16.45
CA VAL A 165 -5.21 4.80 16.92
C VAL A 165 -4.72 6.14 17.49
N ASN A 166 -5.24 7.26 16.96
CA ASN A 166 -4.85 8.58 17.41
C ASN A 166 -5.24 8.82 18.87
N ASN A 167 -4.43 9.60 19.58
CA ASN A 167 -4.75 10.08 20.93
C ASN A 167 -6.11 10.78 20.91
N ASN A 168 -6.98 10.43 21.86
CA ASN A 168 -8.38 10.90 21.97
C ASN A 168 -9.38 10.33 20.96
N THR A 169 -9.01 9.34 20.15
CA THR A 169 -9.98 8.55 19.36
C THR A 169 -10.30 7.23 20.05
N LYS A 170 -11.49 6.67 19.78
CA LYS A 170 -11.88 5.33 20.22
C LYS A 170 -11.93 4.41 19.01
N GLY A 171 -11.34 3.23 19.13
CA GLY A 171 -11.30 2.22 18.07
C GLY A 171 -10.15 1.25 18.26
N ASN A 172 -10.04 0.30 17.33
CA ASN A 172 -8.99 -0.72 17.32
C ASN A 172 -8.09 -0.53 16.09
N SER A 173 -6.78 -0.65 16.27
CA SER A 173 -5.85 -0.79 15.15
C SER A 173 -6.01 -2.16 14.51
N GLY A 174 -5.69 -2.26 13.22
CA GLY A 174 -5.46 -3.54 12.57
C GLY A 174 -4.03 -4.05 12.86
N ASN A 175 -3.69 -5.14 12.21
CA ASN A 175 -2.35 -5.73 12.29
C ASN A 175 -1.40 -5.09 11.26
N ILE A 176 -0.11 -5.23 11.52
CA ILE A 176 0.94 -5.11 10.52
C ILE A 176 1.50 -6.52 10.30
N LYS A 177 1.35 -7.04 9.08
CA LYS A 177 1.76 -8.40 8.69
C LYS A 177 2.94 -8.29 7.73
N ILE A 178 4.05 -8.93 8.07
CA ILE A 178 5.29 -8.88 7.31
C ILE A 178 5.71 -10.31 6.95
N ALA A 179 5.88 -10.58 5.66
CA ALA A 179 6.42 -11.83 5.14
C ALA A 179 7.55 -11.51 4.15
N ALA A 180 8.75 -12.02 4.43
CA ALA A 180 9.95 -11.89 3.61
C ALA A 180 10.96 -12.98 3.99
N GLN A 181 11.96 -13.23 3.13
CA GLN A 181 13.12 -14.04 3.52
C GLN A 181 14.08 -13.24 4.41
N SER A 182 14.16 -11.92 4.18
CA SER A 182 14.98 -11.00 4.97
C SER A 182 14.21 -9.73 5.31
N LEU A 183 14.40 -9.25 6.55
CA LEU A 183 13.85 -7.98 7.05
C LEU A 183 14.99 -7.16 7.66
N ASP A 184 15.24 -5.98 7.09
CA ASP A 184 16.22 -5.00 7.59
C ASP A 184 15.48 -3.73 8.02
N ILE A 185 15.58 -3.39 9.31
CA ILE A 185 15.05 -2.14 9.88
C ILE A 185 16.22 -1.41 10.52
N SER A 186 16.61 -0.28 9.92
CA SER A 186 17.80 0.48 10.32
C SER A 186 17.56 1.99 10.23
N ASP A 187 18.53 2.78 10.69
CA ASP A 187 18.54 4.24 10.58
C ASP A 187 17.30 4.93 11.17
N ARG A 188 16.90 4.53 12.37
CA ARG A 188 15.76 5.06 13.14
C ARG A 188 14.38 4.78 12.50
N SER A 189 14.28 3.75 11.67
CA SER A 189 13.01 3.31 11.09
C SER A 189 12.19 2.47 12.10
N THR A 190 10.86 2.49 11.99
CA THR A 190 9.92 1.86 12.95
C THR A 190 8.75 1.15 12.30
#